data_AF-A0A7V9AJ77-F1
#
_entry.id   AF-A0A7V9AJ77-F1
#
_cell.length_a   1.000
_cell.length_b   1.000
_cell.length_c   1.000
_cell.angle_alpha   90.00
_cell.angle_beta   90.00
_cell.angle_gamma   90.00
#
_symmetry.space_group_name_H-M   'P 1'
#
loop_
_entity.id
_entity.type
_entity.pdbx_description
1 polymer ?
#
loop_
_entity_poly.entity_id
_entity_poly.type
_entity_poly.pdbx_seq_one_letter_code
_entity_poly.pdbx_strand_id
1 'polypeptide(L)'
;KFTPANGRMQVVRVPTANARPYGIVVDSKNRPWFNEFGSNKIATVDPQSMQLREFTLPHADARSRRIAVTSDDRVWYVDYARGYLGRLDPATGEVQEWATPGGASSRPYAMAVDERDRLWFVESGVEPNRLVGFDPRTNQFFSSTEIESGGGTVRHMVYHEPTREIWFGTDANTIGRAQITE
;
A
#
# COMPACT_ATOMS: atom_id res chain seq x y z
N LYS A 1 -17.02 15.47 1.38
CA LYS A 1 -17.97 15.29 0.25
C LYS A 1 -17.66 16.30 -0.86
N PHE A 2 -17.51 15.84 -2.11
CA PHE A 2 -17.43 16.72 -3.29
C PHE A 2 -18.80 16.82 -3.95
N THR A 3 -19.26 18.02 -4.28
CA THR A 3 -20.47 18.21 -5.08
C THR A 3 -20.07 18.85 -6.42
N PRO A 4 -20.00 18.08 -7.53
CA PRO A 4 -19.48 18.58 -8.81
C PRO A 4 -20.17 19.85 -9.31
N ALA A 5 -21.48 19.97 -9.08
CA ALA A 5 -22.27 21.11 -9.50
C ALA A 5 -21.87 22.44 -8.83
N ASN A 6 -21.21 22.41 -7.66
CA ASN A 6 -20.86 23.64 -6.93
C ASN A 6 -19.43 23.63 -6.38
N GLY A 7 -18.61 22.64 -6.73
CA GLY A 7 -17.20 22.58 -6.37
C GLY A 7 -16.91 22.43 -4.86
N ARG A 8 -17.91 22.21 -4.00
CA ARG A 8 -17.67 22.13 -2.54
C ARG A 8 -16.77 20.95 -2.23
N MET A 9 -15.66 21.19 -1.51
CA MET A 9 -14.74 20.17 -1.01
C MET A 9 -14.61 20.31 0.50
N GLN A 10 -14.39 19.19 1.20
CA GLN A 10 -14.01 19.18 2.61
C GLN A 10 -12.56 18.73 2.70
N VAL A 11 -11.78 19.43 3.52
CA VAL A 11 -10.36 19.14 3.75
C VAL A 11 -10.14 19.03 5.25
N VAL A 12 -9.39 18.01 5.66
CA VAL A 12 -8.97 17.81 7.05
C VAL A 12 -7.48 18.03 7.13
N ARG A 13 -7.04 18.85 8.09
CA ARG A 13 -5.62 19.01 8.37
C ARG A 13 -5.14 17.82 9.17
N VAL A 14 -4.11 17.14 8.67
CA VAL A 14 -3.40 16.11 9.43
C VAL A 14 -2.60 16.80 10.54
N PRO A 15 -2.74 16.38 11.81
CA PRO A 15 -2.12 17.06 12.94
C PRO A 15 -0.60 16.84 12.99
N THR A 16 -0.10 15.69 12.54
CA THR A 16 1.34 15.44 12.44
C THR A 16 2.02 16.41 11.48
N ALA A 17 3.03 17.13 11.98
CA ALA A 17 3.82 18.07 11.18
C ALA A 17 4.57 17.32 10.06
N ASN A 18 4.56 17.88 8.85
CA ASN A 18 5.20 17.29 7.67
C ASN A 18 4.72 15.85 7.36
N ALA A 19 3.50 15.45 7.77
CA ALA A 19 2.96 14.09 7.60
C ALA A 19 3.03 13.56 6.16
N ARG A 20 2.83 14.42 5.15
CA ARG A 20 2.81 14.04 3.72
C ARG A 20 1.95 12.79 3.45
N PRO A 21 0.62 12.85 3.63
CA PRO A 21 -0.29 11.78 3.21
C PRO A 21 0.01 11.35 1.77
N TYR A 22 0.12 10.04 1.51
CA TYR A 22 0.67 9.54 0.24
C TYR A 22 -0.16 8.44 -0.43
N GLY A 23 -0.16 7.23 0.11
CA GLY A 23 -1.04 6.14 -0.31
C GLY A 23 -2.38 6.30 0.38
N ILE A 24 -3.47 5.99 -0.32
CA ILE A 24 -4.82 6.08 0.22
C ILE A 24 -5.67 4.96 -0.40
N VAL A 25 -6.49 4.32 0.42
CA VAL A 25 -7.48 3.31 0.03
C VAL A 25 -8.74 3.49 0.86
N VAL A 26 -9.83 2.83 0.49
CA VAL A 26 -11.10 2.85 1.22
C VAL A 26 -11.42 1.43 1.66
N ASP A 27 -11.77 1.25 2.92
CA ASP A 27 -12.16 -0.06 3.48
C ASP A 27 -13.62 -0.41 3.17
N SER A 28 -14.07 -1.60 3.57
CA SER A 28 -15.45 -2.06 3.34
C SER A 28 -16.51 -1.23 4.08
N LYS A 29 -16.08 -0.46 5.09
CA LYS A 29 -16.90 0.46 5.90
C LYS A 29 -16.89 1.89 5.36
N ASN A 30 -16.38 2.10 4.14
CA ASN A 30 -16.25 3.40 3.49
C ASN A 30 -15.37 4.40 4.26
N ARG A 31 -14.43 3.91 5.07
CA ARG A 31 -13.43 4.76 5.73
C ARG A 31 -12.18 4.85 4.86
N PRO A 32 -11.72 6.07 4.54
CA PRO A 32 -10.42 6.24 3.93
C PRO A 32 -9.33 5.89 4.94
N TRP A 33 -8.36 5.10 4.50
CA TRP A 33 -7.10 4.85 5.16
C TRP A 33 -5.99 5.46 4.33
N PHE A 34 -4.97 6.03 4.97
CA PHE A 34 -3.80 6.57 4.29
C PHE A 34 -2.56 6.48 5.15
N ASN A 35 -1.40 6.33 4.53
CA ASN A 35 -0.12 6.45 5.21
C ASN A 35 0.40 7.89 5.13
N GLU A 36 1.19 8.25 6.13
CA GLU A 36 1.91 9.50 6.22
C GLU A 36 3.38 9.27 5.85
N PHE A 37 3.75 9.41 4.58
CA PHE A 37 5.13 9.14 4.12
C PHE A 37 6.19 10.02 4.81
N GLY A 38 5.79 11.19 5.28
CA GLY A 38 6.63 12.12 6.01
C GLY A 38 6.80 11.79 7.50
N SER A 39 6.06 10.82 8.03
CA SER A 39 6.15 10.32 9.40
C SER A 39 6.20 8.77 9.41
N ASN A 40 6.03 8.16 10.58
CA ASN A 40 5.88 6.72 10.77
C ASN A 40 4.43 6.35 11.13
N LYS A 41 3.43 7.00 10.51
CA LYS A 41 2.02 6.82 10.87
C LYS A 41 1.15 6.34 9.72
N ILE A 42 0.08 5.67 10.09
CA ILE A 42 -1.09 5.38 9.25
C ILE A 42 -2.28 6.05 9.90
N ALA A 43 -3.19 6.61 9.12
CA ALA A 43 -4.33 7.33 9.64
C ALA A 43 -5.61 6.98 8.87
N THR A 44 -6.74 7.25 9.52
CA THR A 44 -8.08 7.15 8.94
C THR A 44 -8.90 8.37 9.30
N VAL A 45 -9.95 8.62 8.54
CA VAL A 45 -10.92 9.68 8.81
C VAL A 45 -12.31 9.07 8.85
N ASP A 46 -13.09 9.41 9.87
CA ASP A 46 -14.51 9.09 9.89
C ASP A 46 -15.24 9.87 8.78
N PRO A 47 -15.88 9.21 7.80
CA PRO A 47 -16.38 9.87 6.59
C PRO A 47 -17.60 10.77 6.84
N GLN A 48 -18.21 10.69 8.04
CA GLN A 48 -19.39 11.48 8.41
C GLN A 48 -18.99 12.74 9.17
N SER A 49 -18.19 12.57 10.23
CA SER A 49 -17.75 13.63 11.13
C SER A 49 -16.46 14.33 10.69
N MET A 50 -15.72 13.73 9.74
CA MET A 50 -14.38 14.16 9.33
C MET A 50 -13.34 14.14 10.46
N GLN A 51 -13.60 13.42 11.55
CA GLN A 51 -12.61 13.24 12.62
C GLN A 51 -11.50 12.29 12.17
N LEU A 52 -10.25 12.71 12.37
CA LEU A 52 -9.05 11.96 12.01
C LEU A 52 -8.52 11.19 13.21
N ARG A 53 -8.07 9.96 12.97
CA ARG A 53 -7.34 9.13 13.94
C ARG A 53 -6.02 8.67 13.32
N GLU A 54 -4.91 8.89 14.02
CA GLU A 54 -3.58 8.41 13.64
C GLU A 54 -3.17 7.17 14.46
N PHE A 55 -2.39 6.30 13.84
CA PHE A 55 -1.78 5.10 14.41
C PHE A 55 -0.27 5.21 14.21
N THR A 56 0.50 5.15 15.30
CA THR A 56 1.96 5.21 15.24
C THR A 56 2.50 3.80 15.01
N LEU A 57 3.28 3.62 13.95
CA LEU A 57 3.95 2.35 13.68
C LEU A 57 5.09 2.12 14.70
N PRO A 58 5.41 0.86 15.03
CA PRO A 58 6.37 0.54 16.09
C PRO A 58 7.79 1.05 15.83
N HIS A 59 8.15 1.26 14.56
CA HIS A 59 9.48 1.73 14.16
C HIS A 59 9.44 3.19 13.72
N ALA A 60 10.23 4.03 14.36
CA ALA A 60 10.25 5.48 14.13
C ALA A 60 10.85 5.89 12.77
N ASP A 61 11.69 5.04 12.21
CA ASP A 61 12.32 5.19 10.89
C ASP A 61 11.45 4.63 9.76
N ALA A 62 10.30 4.01 10.07
CA ALA A 62 9.38 3.53 9.06
C ALA A 62 8.91 4.65 8.13
N ARG A 63 8.93 4.38 6.82
CA ARG A 63 8.48 5.31 5.77
C ARG A 63 7.52 4.59 4.85
N SER A 64 6.31 4.32 5.32
CA SER A 64 5.29 3.68 4.50
C SER A 64 5.05 4.48 3.22
N ARG A 65 5.01 3.82 2.04
CA ARG A 65 4.71 4.46 0.75
C ARG A 65 3.29 4.19 0.27
N ARG A 66 2.94 2.95 -0.03
CA ARG A 66 1.55 2.59 -0.36
C ARG A 66 0.99 1.70 0.73
N ILE A 67 -0.34 1.63 0.69
CA ILE A 67 -1.14 0.79 1.57
C ILE A 67 -2.19 0.07 0.76
N ALA A 68 -2.75 -0.97 1.36
CA ALA A 68 -3.82 -1.78 0.85
C ALA A 68 -4.76 -2.18 1.99
N VAL A 69 -5.98 -2.61 1.66
CA VAL A 69 -6.92 -3.15 2.64
C VAL A 69 -7.44 -4.49 2.10
N THR A 70 -7.39 -5.52 2.94
CA THR A 70 -7.99 -6.83 2.67
C THR A 70 -9.46 -6.86 3.08
N SER A 71 -10.21 -7.87 2.64
CA SER A 71 -11.66 -7.99 2.86
C SER A 71 -12.08 -8.05 4.34
N ASP A 72 -11.14 -8.36 5.23
CA ASP A 72 -11.29 -8.34 6.69
C ASP A 72 -10.98 -6.95 7.32
N ASP A 73 -10.88 -5.91 6.50
CA ASP A 73 -10.52 -4.52 6.85
C ASP A 73 -9.15 -4.36 7.54
N ARG A 74 -8.24 -5.33 7.42
CA ARG A 74 -6.86 -5.13 7.86
C ARG A 74 -6.13 -4.19 6.91
N VAL A 75 -5.35 -3.28 7.48
CA VAL A 75 -4.60 -2.29 6.71
C VAL A 75 -3.18 -2.80 6.52
N TRP A 76 -2.80 -3.02 5.28
CA TRP A 76 -1.47 -3.46 4.90
C TRP A 76 -0.67 -2.29 4.35
N TYR A 77 0.64 -2.31 4.57
CA TYR A 77 1.54 -1.27 4.08
C TYR A 77 2.89 -1.83 3.71
N VAL A 78 3.58 -1.15 2.80
CA VAL A 78 4.99 -1.41 2.53
C VAL A 78 5.85 -0.28 3.09
N ASP A 79 6.85 -0.66 3.88
CA ASP A 79 7.85 0.24 4.44
C ASP A 79 9.01 0.42 3.47
N TYR A 80 9.02 1.59 2.81
CA TYR A 80 10.03 1.93 1.84
C TYR A 80 11.45 2.05 2.44
N ALA A 81 11.57 2.52 3.68
CA ALA A 81 12.87 2.79 4.28
C ALA A 81 13.53 1.51 4.78
N ARG A 82 12.74 0.59 5.36
CA ARG A 82 13.27 -0.61 6.00
C ARG A 82 13.16 -1.88 5.16
N GLY A 83 12.32 -1.91 4.12
CA GLY A 83 12.09 -3.12 3.31
C GLY A 83 11.21 -4.16 4.02
N TYR A 84 10.06 -3.72 4.53
CA TYR A 84 9.09 -4.59 5.22
C TYR A 84 7.70 -4.49 4.60
N LEU A 85 6.97 -5.60 4.63
CA LEU A 85 5.51 -5.61 4.56
C LEU A 85 4.98 -5.55 6.00
N GLY A 86 4.02 -4.68 6.27
CA GLY A 86 3.38 -4.57 7.59
C GLY A 86 1.87 -4.69 7.51
N ARG A 87 1.27 -5.17 8.59
CA ARG A 87 -0.18 -5.25 8.81
C ARG A 87 -0.53 -4.54 10.09
N LEU A 88 -1.47 -3.60 10.01
CA LEU A 88 -2.09 -2.90 11.13
C LEU A 88 -3.50 -3.47 11.38
N ASP A 89 -3.81 -3.78 12.63
CA ASP A 89 -5.17 -4.03 13.11
C ASP A 89 -5.85 -2.69 13.48
N PRO A 90 -6.90 -2.24 12.76
CA PRO A 90 -7.58 -0.98 13.07
C PRO A 90 -8.24 -0.92 14.45
N ALA A 91 -8.63 -2.06 15.02
CA ALA A 91 -9.33 -2.13 16.29
C ALA A 91 -8.36 -1.93 17.46
N THR A 92 -7.21 -2.62 17.43
CA THR A 92 -6.23 -2.62 18.53
C THR A 92 -5.08 -1.65 18.30
N GLY A 93 -4.76 -1.32 17.05
CA GLY A 93 -3.55 -0.60 16.67
C GLY A 93 -2.30 -1.48 16.64
N GLU A 94 -2.43 -2.79 16.85
CA GLU A 94 -1.30 -3.72 16.80
C GLU A 94 -0.76 -3.86 15.38
N VAL A 95 0.57 -4.00 15.30
CA VAL A 95 1.31 -4.12 14.04
C VAL A 95 2.11 -5.41 14.03
N GLN A 96 2.05 -6.11 12.90
CA GLN A 96 2.93 -7.23 12.57
C GLN A 96 3.68 -6.92 11.28
N GLU A 97 4.95 -7.32 11.19
CA GLU A 97 5.80 -7.01 10.04
C GLU A 97 6.62 -8.21 9.59
N TRP A 98 6.89 -8.27 8.29
CA TRP A 98 7.68 -9.30 7.62
C TRP A 98 8.72 -8.63 6.73
N ALA A 99 9.99 -9.03 6.88
CA ALA A 99 11.05 -8.57 6.00
C ALA A 99 10.77 -9.05 4.57
N THR A 100 10.84 -8.15 3.59
CA THR A 100 10.57 -8.53 2.19
C THR A 100 11.76 -9.30 1.60
N PRO A 101 11.57 -10.09 0.53
CA PRO A 101 12.64 -10.88 -0.08
C PRO A 101 13.88 -10.08 -0.51
N GLY A 102 13.72 -8.84 -0.94
CA GLY A 102 14.82 -7.93 -1.30
C GLY A 102 15.50 -7.24 -0.11
N GLY A 103 15.06 -7.51 1.13
CA GLY A 103 15.64 -6.98 2.36
C GLY A 103 15.61 -5.45 2.46
N ALA A 104 16.52 -4.87 3.24
CA ALA A 104 16.52 -3.42 3.53
C ALA A 104 16.69 -2.53 2.29
N SER A 105 17.22 -3.06 1.20
CA SER A 105 17.40 -2.33 -0.06
C SER A 105 16.19 -2.43 -0.99
N SER A 106 15.15 -3.21 -0.67
CA SER A 106 14.05 -3.54 -1.56
C SER A 106 13.20 -2.33 -1.97
N ARG A 107 13.14 -1.30 -1.11
CA ARG A 107 12.40 -0.04 -1.35
C ARG A 107 11.00 -0.29 -1.93
N PRO A 108 10.15 -1.08 -1.25
CA PRO A 108 8.87 -1.50 -1.78
C PRO A 108 7.95 -0.30 -2.00
N TYR A 109 7.09 -0.37 -3.01
CA TYR A 109 6.33 0.78 -3.49
C TYR A 109 4.88 0.46 -3.84
N ALA A 110 4.56 0.07 -5.08
CA ALA A 110 3.18 -0.19 -5.48
C ALA A 110 2.61 -1.37 -4.69
N MET A 111 1.31 -1.33 -4.41
CA MET A 111 0.57 -2.42 -3.76
C MET A 111 -0.77 -2.64 -4.47
N ALA A 112 -1.23 -3.89 -4.48
CA ALA A 112 -2.59 -4.28 -4.83
C ALA A 112 -3.00 -5.51 -4.01
N VAL A 113 -4.30 -5.75 -3.93
CA VAL A 113 -4.88 -6.96 -3.33
C VAL A 113 -5.64 -7.69 -4.41
N ASP A 114 -5.48 -9.00 -4.47
CA ASP A 114 -6.28 -9.83 -5.37
C ASP A 114 -7.59 -10.31 -4.71
N GLU A 115 -8.43 -11.00 -5.49
CA GLU A 115 -9.74 -11.52 -5.06
C GLU A 115 -9.66 -12.55 -3.92
N ARG A 116 -8.45 -13.05 -3.63
CA ARG A 116 -8.19 -14.03 -2.58
C ARG A 116 -7.60 -13.39 -1.33
N ASP A 117 -7.61 -12.06 -1.23
CA ASP A 117 -6.94 -11.27 -0.19
C ASP A 117 -5.42 -11.42 -0.19
N ARG A 118 -4.79 -11.87 -1.27
CA ARG A 118 -3.32 -11.92 -1.34
C ARG A 118 -2.78 -10.56 -1.71
N LEU A 119 -1.65 -10.23 -1.10
CA LEU A 119 -1.00 -8.95 -1.27
C LEU A 119 0.03 -9.09 -2.37
N TRP A 120 -0.01 -8.15 -3.31
CA TRP A 120 1.00 -7.98 -4.32
C TRP A 120 1.67 -6.64 -4.10
N PHE A 121 2.99 -6.59 -4.22
CA PHE A 121 3.73 -5.33 -4.18
C PHE A 121 4.99 -5.37 -5.03
N VAL A 122 5.54 -4.21 -5.38
CA VAL A 122 6.78 -4.12 -6.17
C VAL A 122 7.93 -3.63 -5.30
N GLU A 123 9.01 -4.40 -5.28
CA GLU A 123 10.33 -3.97 -4.80
C GLU A 123 11.02 -3.15 -5.89
N SER A 124 11.14 -1.84 -5.70
CA SER A 124 11.71 -0.91 -6.70
C SER A 124 13.13 -0.44 -6.39
N GLY A 125 13.77 -1.04 -5.38
CA GLY A 125 15.15 -0.74 -5.00
C GLY A 125 16.17 -1.76 -5.49
N VAL A 126 15.68 -2.87 -6.04
CA VAL A 126 16.47 -3.95 -6.65
C VAL A 126 16.30 -3.88 -8.17
N GLU A 127 17.35 -4.25 -8.90
CA GLU A 127 17.35 -4.27 -10.36
C GLU A 127 17.61 -5.72 -10.85
N PRO A 128 16.73 -6.29 -11.69
CA PRO A 128 15.43 -5.73 -12.09
C PRO A 128 14.45 -5.63 -10.92
N ASN A 129 13.45 -4.74 -11.05
CA ASN A 129 12.33 -4.65 -10.10
C ASN A 129 11.69 -6.03 -9.90
N ARG A 130 11.12 -6.28 -8.72
CA ARG A 130 10.45 -7.56 -8.44
C ARG A 130 9.00 -7.36 -8.02
N LEU A 131 8.08 -8.08 -8.66
CA LEU A 131 6.70 -8.25 -8.20
C LEU A 131 6.68 -9.38 -7.16
N VAL A 132 6.33 -9.04 -5.93
CA VAL A 132 6.31 -9.93 -4.78
C VAL A 132 4.87 -10.24 -4.38
N GLY A 133 4.58 -11.52 -4.13
CA GLY A 133 3.29 -12.00 -3.65
C GLY A 133 3.39 -12.51 -2.21
N PHE A 134 2.43 -12.13 -1.36
CA PHE A 134 2.32 -12.56 0.04
C PHE A 134 0.89 -13.05 0.34
N ASP A 135 0.79 -14.21 0.99
CA ASP A 135 -0.48 -14.80 1.42
C ASP A 135 -0.68 -14.55 2.93
N PRO A 136 -1.67 -13.75 3.32
CA PRO A 136 -1.92 -13.45 4.73
C PRO A 136 -2.52 -14.62 5.51
N ARG A 137 -3.01 -15.68 4.85
CA ARG A 137 -3.52 -16.88 5.52
C ARG A 137 -2.39 -17.73 6.07
N THR A 138 -1.27 -17.81 5.35
CA THR A 138 -0.07 -18.57 5.73
C THR A 138 1.02 -17.69 6.32
N ASN A 139 0.91 -16.36 6.17
CA ASN A 139 1.94 -15.38 6.47
C ASN A 139 3.27 -15.65 5.73
N GLN A 140 3.17 -16.05 4.46
CA GLN A 140 4.34 -16.39 3.64
C GLN A 140 4.38 -15.59 2.35
N PHE A 141 5.59 -15.18 1.97
CA PHE A 141 5.87 -14.77 0.60
C PHE A 141 5.88 -16.03 -0.28
N PHE A 142 5.11 -16.03 -1.36
CA PHE A 142 4.99 -17.17 -2.27
C PHE A 142 5.51 -16.86 -3.68
N SER A 143 5.79 -15.59 -3.98
CA SER A 143 6.29 -15.16 -5.29
C SER A 143 7.25 -13.98 -5.15
N SER A 144 8.25 -13.94 -6.02
CA SER A 144 9.19 -12.83 -6.20
C SER A 144 9.71 -12.89 -7.64
N THR A 145 8.93 -12.34 -8.56
CA THR A 145 9.16 -12.43 -10.01
C THR A 145 9.78 -11.14 -10.54
N GLU A 146 10.82 -11.25 -11.36
CA GLU A 146 11.44 -10.09 -12.01
C GLU A 146 10.49 -9.41 -13.01
N ILE A 147 10.53 -8.08 -13.05
CA ILE A 147 9.84 -7.25 -14.03
C ILE A 147 10.88 -6.79 -15.04
N GLU A 148 10.83 -7.33 -16.26
CA GLU A 148 11.72 -6.99 -17.37
C GLU A 148 11.36 -5.63 -18.01
N SER A 149 11.30 -4.56 -17.21
CA SER A 149 10.99 -3.21 -17.72
C SER A 149 12.22 -2.38 -18.09
N GLY A 150 13.43 -2.89 -17.87
CA GLY A 150 14.67 -2.13 -18.00
C GLY A 150 14.90 -1.13 -16.86
N GLY A 151 14.29 -1.37 -15.69
CA GLY A 151 14.45 -0.58 -14.47
C GLY A 151 13.33 0.44 -14.20
N GLY A 152 13.61 1.37 -13.29
CA GLY A 152 12.68 2.44 -12.87
C GLY A 152 11.81 2.06 -11.68
N THR A 153 10.78 2.86 -11.39
CA THR A 153 9.86 2.60 -10.26
C THR A 153 8.47 2.23 -10.77
N VAL A 154 7.83 1.24 -10.13
CA VAL A 154 6.38 1.01 -10.25
C VAL A 154 5.70 1.73 -9.10
N ARG A 155 5.04 2.86 -9.40
CA ARG A 155 4.47 3.76 -8.36
C ARG A 155 3.05 3.41 -7.94
N HIS A 156 2.34 2.74 -8.82
CA HIS A 156 0.95 2.33 -8.66
C HIS A 156 0.69 1.12 -9.55
N MET A 157 -0.20 0.26 -9.09
CA MET A 157 -0.70 -0.86 -9.87
C MET A 157 -2.15 -1.13 -9.48
N VAL A 158 -2.89 -1.77 -10.37
CA VAL A 158 -4.29 -2.09 -10.18
C VAL A 158 -4.49 -3.56 -10.46
N TYR A 159 -5.16 -4.25 -9.53
CA TYR A 159 -5.70 -5.57 -9.79
C TYR A 159 -7.07 -5.43 -10.45
N HIS A 160 -7.24 -6.06 -11.61
CA HIS A 160 -8.51 -6.13 -12.34
C HIS A 160 -9.10 -7.53 -12.17
N GLU A 161 -10.05 -7.64 -11.23
CA GLU A 161 -10.65 -8.92 -10.83
C GLU A 161 -11.26 -9.73 -11.99
N PRO A 162 -12.04 -9.16 -12.93
CA PRO A 162 -12.66 -9.95 -13.99
C PRO A 162 -11.68 -10.73 -14.88
N THR A 163 -10.47 -10.20 -15.09
CA THR A 163 -9.42 -10.86 -15.89
C THR A 163 -8.30 -11.46 -15.03
N ARG A 164 -8.33 -11.23 -13.72
CA ARG A 164 -7.28 -11.63 -12.77
C ARG A 164 -5.90 -11.13 -13.17
N GLU A 165 -5.82 -9.88 -13.57
CA GLU A 165 -4.58 -9.25 -14.03
C GLU A 165 -4.15 -8.11 -13.11
N ILE A 166 -2.86 -7.98 -12.87
CA ILE A 166 -2.27 -6.75 -12.32
C ILE A 166 -1.69 -5.93 -13.46
N TRP A 167 -2.19 -4.71 -13.60
CA TRP A 167 -1.72 -3.72 -14.56
C TRP A 167 -0.92 -2.64 -13.86
N PHE A 168 0.21 -2.25 -14.45
CA PHE A 168 1.10 -1.24 -13.87
C PHE A 168 1.88 -0.47 -14.92
N GLY A 169 2.23 0.77 -14.59
CA GLY A 169 3.17 1.58 -15.37
C GLY A 169 4.53 1.66 -14.68
N THR A 170 5.58 1.86 -15.47
CA THR A 170 6.95 2.03 -14.99
C THR A 170 7.47 3.42 -15.34
N ASP A 171 8.40 3.94 -14.53
CA ASP A 171 9.17 5.15 -14.87
C ASP A 171 10.15 4.92 -16.05
N ALA A 172 10.11 3.75 -16.70
CA ALA A 172 10.91 3.38 -17.88
C ALA A 172 10.12 3.43 -19.20
N ASN A 173 9.02 4.18 -19.24
CA ASN A 173 8.13 4.31 -20.41
C ASN A 173 7.48 2.98 -20.87
N THR A 174 7.18 2.08 -19.94
CA THR A 174 6.52 0.80 -20.25
C THR A 174 5.24 0.60 -19.42
N ILE A 175 4.31 -0.17 -19.98
CA ILE A 175 3.14 -0.72 -19.29
C ILE A 175 3.35 -2.22 -19.14
N GLY A 176 3.21 -2.71 -17.91
CA GLY A 176 3.29 -4.13 -17.57
C GLY A 176 1.93 -4.71 -17.25
N ARG A 177 1.83 -6.02 -17.49
CA ARG A 177 0.70 -6.86 -17.15
C ARG A 177 1.19 -8.16 -16.56
N ALA A 178 0.72 -8.51 -15.37
CA ALA A 178 0.93 -9.81 -14.76
C ALA A 178 -0.41 -10.55 -14.68
N GLN A 179 -0.48 -11.74 -15.27
CA GLN A 179 -1.63 -12.64 -15.10
C GLN A 179 -1.48 -13.37 -13.76
N ILE A 180 -2.48 -13.26 -12.89
CA ILE A 180 -2.50 -13.96 -11.62
C ILE A 180 -3.18 -15.32 -11.85
N THR A 181 -2.36 -16.34 -12.06
CA THR A 181 -2.79 -17.74 -12.17
C THR A 181 -2.60 -18.42 -10.81
N GLU A 182 -3.67 -19.03 -10.32
CA GLU A 182 -3.76 -19.63 -8.97
C GLU A 182 -3.47 -18.64 -7.86
#